data_AF-X6HAD8-F1
#
_entry.id   AF-X6HAD8-F1
#
_cell.length_a   1.000
_cell.length_b   1.000
_cell.length_c   1.000
_cell.angle_alpha   90.00
_cell.angle_beta   90.00
_cell.angle_gamma   90.00
#
_symmetry.space_group_name_H-M   'P 1'
#
loop_
_entity.id
_entity.type
_entity.pdbx_description
1 polymer ?
#
loop_
_entity_poly.entity_id
_entity_poly.type
_entity_poly.pdbx_seq_one_letter_code
_entity_poly.pdbx_strand_id
1 'polypeptide(L)'
;MTGEAFYLLAGVWALAILVVFIQAIRLSYRIEARSPDLTNHSGYPRKAMMFHTITNTNVARDEETQAMRRRMNRLLLIVVAGFAVMAAGIGLIRRMNA
;
A
#
# COMPACT_ATOMS: atom_id res chain seq x y z
N MET A 1 -16.38 23.18 -15.92
CA MET A 1 -14.92 22.92 -15.85
C MET A 1 -14.47 22.17 -14.59
N THR A 2 -15.28 22.03 -13.52
CA THR A 2 -14.86 21.35 -12.28
C THR A 2 -14.80 19.82 -12.38
N GLY A 3 -15.68 19.19 -13.18
CA GLY A 3 -15.72 17.73 -13.32
C GLY A 3 -14.50 17.15 -14.06
N GLU A 4 -14.04 17.81 -15.12
CA GLU A 4 -12.89 17.35 -15.92
C GLU A 4 -11.60 17.31 -15.10
N ALA A 5 -11.31 18.37 -14.34
CA ALA A 5 -10.16 18.42 -13.44
C ALA A 5 -10.20 17.31 -12.36
N PHE A 6 -11.40 16.98 -11.86
CA PHE A 6 -11.57 15.87 -10.92
C PHE A 6 -11.26 14.52 -11.56
N TYR A 7 -11.76 14.26 -12.77
CA TYR A 7 -11.46 13.00 -13.47
C TYR A 7 -9.98 12.85 -13.80
N LEU A 8 -9.31 13.94 -14.21
CA LEU A 8 -7.86 13.93 -14.43
C LEU A 8 -7.10 13.63 -13.13
N LEU A 9 -7.47 14.29 -12.02
CA LEU A 9 -6.86 14.02 -10.71
C LEU A 9 -7.09 12.57 -10.28
N ALA A 10 -8.30 12.03 -10.45
CA ALA A 10 -8.61 10.64 -10.14
C ALA A 10 -7.80 9.66 -11.00
N GLY A 11 -7.63 9.95 -12.29
CA GLY A 11 -6.81 9.15 -13.21
C GLY A 11 -5.33 9.13 -12.80
N VAL A 12 -4.75 10.30 -12.52
CA VAL A 12 -3.37 10.42 -12.02
C VAL A 12 -3.21 9.70 -10.68
N TRP A 13 -4.19 9.84 -9.79
CA TRP A 13 -4.18 9.15 -8.50
C TRP A 13 -4.25 7.63 -8.65
N ALA A 14 -5.05 7.11 -9.58
CA ALA A 14 -5.10 5.67 -9.86
C ALA A 14 -3.75 5.12 -10.34
N LEU A 15 -3.05 5.84 -11.22
CA LEU A 15 -1.70 5.47 -11.66
C LEU A 15 -0.70 5.51 -10.50
N ALA A 16 -0.78 6.53 -9.65
CA ALA A 16 0.07 6.63 -8.47
C ALA A 16 -0.14 5.45 -7.51
N ILE A 17 -1.40 5.06 -7.24
CA ILE A 17 -1.72 3.88 -6.43
C ILE A 17 -1.10 2.61 -7.03
N LEU A 18 -1.23 2.43 -8.35
CA LEU A 18 -0.70 1.25 -9.03
C LEU A 18 0.82 1.14 -8.85
N VAL A 19 1.55 2.25 -9.04
CA VAL A 19 3.01 2.29 -8.82
C VAL A 19 3.36 1.98 -7.36
N VAL A 20 2.62 2.55 -6.41
CA VAL A 20 2.86 2.33 -4.98
C VAL A 20 2.61 0.87 -4.59
N PHE A 21 1.54 0.25 -5.07
CA PHE A 21 1.26 -1.16 -4.79
C PHE A 21 2.27 -2.09 -5.43
N ILE A 22 2.73 -1.83 -6.66
CA ILE A 22 3.82 -2.62 -7.27
C ILE A 22 5.06 -2.58 -6.37
N GLN A 23 5.44 -1.40 -5.86
CA GLN A 23 6.60 -1.28 -4.97
C GLN A 23 6.38 -1.99 -3.63
N ALA A 24 5.19 -1.87 -3.03
CA ALA A 24 4.85 -2.55 -1.79
C ALA A 24 4.88 -4.08 -1.93
N ILE A 25 4.34 -4.61 -3.03
CA ILE A 25 4.36 -6.05 -3.34
C ILE A 25 5.80 -6.54 -3.52
N ARG A 26 6.66 -5.80 -4.24
CA ARG A 26 8.07 -6.16 -4.41
C ARG A 26 8.83 -6.17 -3.07
N LEU A 27 8.53 -5.23 -2.17
CA LEU A 27 9.08 -5.24 -0.81
C LEU A 27 8.56 -6.44 0.00
N SER A 28 7.27 -6.76 -0.11
CA SER A 28 6.67 -7.93 0.53
C SER A 28 7.38 -9.22 0.13
N TYR A 29 7.67 -9.42 -1.16
CA TYR A 29 8.41 -10.60 -1.63
C TYR A 29 9.84 -10.66 -1.10
N ARG A 30 10.54 -9.52 -0.99
CA ARG A 30 11.89 -9.46 -0.40
C ARG A 30 11.89 -9.78 1.08
N ILE A 31 10.86 -9.34 1.82
CA ILE A 31 10.69 -9.64 3.24
C ILE A 31 10.37 -11.12 3.44
N GLU A 32 9.50 -11.69 2.60
CA GLU A 32 9.16 -13.11 2.60
C GLU A 32 10.39 -14.00 2.36
N ALA A 33 11.23 -13.65 1.37
CA ALA A 33 12.46 -14.38 1.08
C ALA A 33 13.48 -14.37 2.24
N ARG A 34 13.38 -13.40 3.16
CA ARG A 34 14.23 -13.29 4.36
C ARG A 34 13.58 -13.84 5.63
N SER A 35 12.31 -14.22 5.56
CA SER A 35 11.53 -14.66 6.72
C SER A 35 11.21 -16.15 6.57
N PRO A 36 11.93 -17.04 7.28
CA PRO A 36 11.78 -18.50 7.12
C PRO A 36 10.35 -18.98 7.37
N ASP A 37 9.68 -18.36 8.34
CA ASP A 37 8.31 -18.68 8.73
C ASP A 37 7.25 -18.15 7.76
N LEU A 38 7.64 -17.26 6.83
CA LEU A 38 6.80 -16.81 5.71
C LEU A 38 7.12 -17.54 4.41
N THR A 39 8.27 -18.21 4.34
CA THR A 39 8.71 -18.90 3.14
C THR A 39 7.72 -20.02 2.81
N ASN A 40 7.33 -20.07 1.54
CA ASN A 40 6.39 -21.08 1.08
C ASN A 40 7.06 -22.45 0.90
N HIS A 41 6.89 -23.33 1.88
CA HIS A 41 7.43 -24.69 1.84
C HIS A 41 6.58 -25.69 1.02
N SER A 42 5.39 -25.28 0.57
CA SER A 42 4.44 -26.18 -0.10
C SER A 42 4.70 -26.39 -1.59
N GLY A 43 5.58 -25.58 -2.20
CA GLY A 43 5.87 -25.63 -3.64
C GLY A 43 4.79 -25.04 -4.57
N TYR A 44 3.61 -24.70 -4.05
CA TYR A 44 2.52 -24.11 -4.85
C TYR A 44 2.61 -22.58 -4.95
N PRO A 45 2.34 -21.94 -6.09
CA PRO A 45 2.32 -20.48 -6.19
C PRO A 45 1.38 -19.85 -5.15
N ARG A 46 1.90 -18.91 -4.36
CA ARG A 46 1.15 -18.24 -3.29
C ARG A 46 1.14 -16.73 -3.53
N LYS A 47 0.04 -16.06 -3.16
CA LYS A 47 -0.07 -14.60 -3.21
C LYS A 47 0.92 -13.98 -2.23
N ALA A 48 1.40 -12.77 -2.54
CA ALA A 48 2.28 -12.01 -1.65
C ALA A 48 1.68 -11.92 -0.24
N MET A 49 2.49 -12.28 0.77
CA MET A 49 2.06 -12.36 2.18
C MET A 49 1.97 -10.98 2.87
N MET A 50 1.52 -9.97 2.13
CA MET A 50 1.56 -8.55 2.52
C MET A 50 0.83 -8.29 3.84
N PHE A 51 -0.26 -9.01 4.12
CA PHE A 51 -0.98 -8.89 5.39
C PHE A 51 -0.09 -9.26 6.58
N HIS A 52 0.64 -10.36 6.50
CA HIS A 52 1.55 -10.81 7.56
C HIS A 52 2.71 -9.82 7.73
N THR A 53 3.20 -9.29 6.61
CA THR A 53 4.22 -8.24 6.64
C THR A 53 3.71 -6.96 7.32
N ILE A 54 2.46 -6.55 7.09
CA ILE A 54 1.85 -5.39 7.76
C ILE A 54 1.72 -5.65 9.27
N THR A 55 1.14 -6.79 9.66
CA THR A 55 0.89 -7.14 11.07
C THR A 55 2.12 -7.63 11.82
N ASN A 56 3.28 -7.73 11.16
CA ASN A 56 4.53 -8.27 11.72
C ASN A 56 4.42 -9.73 12.18
N THR A 57 3.55 -10.51 11.54
CA THR A 57 3.33 -11.93 11.87
C THR A 57 4.32 -12.78 11.07
N ASN A 58 5.13 -13.61 11.73
CA ASN A 58 6.11 -14.52 11.10
C ASN A 58 7.21 -13.82 10.26
N VAL A 59 7.38 -12.49 10.44
CA VAL A 59 8.41 -11.70 9.77
C VAL A 59 9.71 -11.77 10.56
N ALA A 60 10.84 -11.91 9.87
CA ALA A 60 12.16 -11.84 10.50
C ALA A 60 12.37 -10.50 11.22
N ARG A 61 13.01 -10.57 12.39
CA ARG A 61 13.17 -9.42 13.30
C ARG A 61 14.52 -8.72 13.16
N ASP A 62 15.31 -9.08 12.15
CA ASP A 62 16.54 -8.37 11.84
C ASP A 62 16.26 -6.94 11.37
N GLU A 63 17.23 -6.06 11.60
CA GLU A 63 17.07 -4.62 11.38
C GLU A 63 16.76 -4.29 9.92
N GLU A 64 17.39 -5.00 8.98
CA GLU A 64 17.21 -4.80 7.54
C GLU A 64 15.79 -5.19 7.10
N THR A 65 15.29 -6.36 7.52
CA THR A 65 13.90 -6.78 7.25
C THR A 65 12.89 -5.82 7.84
N GLN A 66 13.11 -5.33 9.06
CA GLN A 66 12.22 -4.37 9.70
C GLN A 66 12.27 -2.99 9.03
N ALA A 67 13.43 -2.55 8.53
CA ALA A 67 13.55 -1.33 7.73
C ALA A 67 12.75 -1.43 6.41
N MET A 68 12.83 -2.57 5.72
CA MET A 68 12.01 -2.84 4.54
C MET A 68 10.52 -2.85 4.86
N ARG A 69 10.12 -3.47 5.96
CA ARG A 69 8.73 -3.48 6.43
C ARG A 69 8.23 -2.06 6.71
N ARG A 70 9.01 -1.22 7.41
CA ARG A 70 8.66 0.19 7.65
C ARG A 70 8.50 0.96 6.34
N ARG A 71 9.37 0.72 5.36
CA ARG A 71 9.28 1.33 4.02
C ARG A 71 8.00 0.90 3.30
N MET A 72 7.66 -0.39 3.36
CA MET A 72 6.41 -0.91 2.79
C MET A 72 5.18 -0.30 3.48
N ASN A 73 5.16 -0.27 4.81
CA ASN A 73 4.05 0.32 5.57
C ASN A 73 3.90 1.81 5.27
N ARG A 74 4.99 2.57 5.12
CA ARG A 74 4.95 3.98 4.71
C ARG A 74 4.30 4.15 3.34
N LEU A 75 4.63 3.30 2.37
CA LEU A 75 3.99 3.31 1.05
C LEU A 75 2.47 3.07 1.16
N LEU A 76 2.05 2.09 1.95
CA LEU A 76 0.63 1.81 2.16
C LEU A 76 -0.09 2.94 2.89
N LEU A 77 0.56 3.58 3.87
CA LEU A 77 0.03 4.75 4.57
C LEU A 77 -0.19 5.94 3.62
N ILE A 78 0.68 6.15 2.63
CA ILE A 78 0.48 7.20 1.61
C ILE A 78 -0.82 6.96 0.83
N VAL A 79 -1.12 5.71 0.47
CA VAL A 79 -2.38 5.36 -0.22
C VAL A 79 -3.58 5.69 0.66
N VAL A 80 -3.57 5.24 1.92
CA VAL A 80 -4.65 5.52 2.88
C VAL A 80 -4.83 7.02 3.09
N ALA A 81 -3.74 7.77 3.26
CA ALA A 81 -3.77 9.21 3.44
C ALA A 81 -4.37 9.92 2.21
N GLY A 82 -3.98 9.51 0.99
CA GLY A 82 -4.55 10.09 -0.22
C GLY A 82 -6.05 9.86 -0.36
N PHE A 83 -6.55 8.66 -0.01
CA PHE A 83 -8.00 8.42 0.06
C PHE A 83 -8.69 9.28 1.12
N ALA A 84 -8.09 9.42 2.30
CA ALA A 84 -8.63 10.26 3.36
C ALA A 84 -8.75 11.74 2.93
N VAL A 85 -7.72 12.26 2.24
CA VAL A 85 -7.71 13.63 1.70
C VAL A 85 -8.81 13.82 0.65
N MET A 86 -8.96 12.91 -0.30
CA MET A 86 -10.02 12.99 -1.30
C MET A 86 -11.41 12.93 -0.66
N ALA A 87 -11.63 12.03 0.29
CA ALA A 87 -12.89 11.92 1.01
C ALA A 87 -13.24 13.20 1.77
N ALA A 88 -12.26 13.80 2.45
CA ALA A 88 -12.43 15.08 3.13
C ALA A 88 -12.78 16.21 2.15
N GLY A 89 -12.09 16.28 1.00
CA GLY A 89 -12.38 17.27 -0.04
C GLY A 89 -13.80 17.15 -0.60
N ILE A 90 -14.23 15.92 -0.94
CA ILE A 90 -15.59 15.65 -1.41
C ILE A 90 -16.63 16.03 -0.35
N GLY A 91 -16.37 15.67 0.92
CA GLY A 91 -17.25 15.99 2.05
C GLY A 91 -17.39 17.49 2.27
N LEU A 92 -16.29 18.25 2.15
CA LEU A 92 -16.31 19.72 2.27
C LEU A 92 -17.14 20.36 1.16
N ILE A 93 -16.91 19.95 -0.10
CA ILE A 93 -17.67 20.47 -1.26
C ILE A 93 -19.17 20.19 -1.10
N ARG A 94 -19.53 18.98 -0.66
CA ARG A 94 -20.94 18.62 -0.41
C ARG A 94 -21.60 19.50 0.64
N ARG A 95 -20.87 19.86 1.71
CA ARG A 95 -21.38 20.75 2.76
C ARG A 95 -21.55 22.20 2.30
N MET A 96 -20.72 22.68 1.39
CA MET A 96 -20.82 24.05 0.85
C MET A 96 -21.96 24.21 -0.14
N ASN A 97 -22.41 23.12 -0.76
CA ASN A 97 -23.48 23.11 -1.77
C ASN A 97 -24.85 22.66 -1.21
N ALA A 98 -24.95 22.47 0.12
CA ALA A 98 -26.18 22.11 0.83
C ALA A 98 -26.71 23.33 1.58
#